data_AF-A0A7Z9N412-F1
#
_entry.id   AF-A0A7Z9N412-F1
#
_cell.length_a   1.000
_cell.length_b   1.000
_cell.length_c   1.000
_cell.angle_alpha   90.00
_cell.angle_beta   90.00
_cell.angle_gamma   90.00
#
_symmetry.space_group_name_H-M   'P 1'
#
loop_
_entity.id
_entity.type
_entity.pdbx_description
1 polymer ?
#
loop_
_entity_poly.entity_id
_entity_poly.type
_entity_poly.pdbx_seq_one_letter_code
_entity_poly.pdbx_strand_id
1 'polypeptide(L)'
;ISNAWVMAGLFVGGMLPFLFSSMAMGAVGRAAMAMIEEVRRQFREIPELKKALELMQLKDEKDWDEDDRAAYEIALGKAEHGRCVEISTQSAIKEMVMPGLLAVSTPVIVGFIFGAETLGGLLAGVTVCGVLMAIFQSNSGGAWDNAKKMIEEGVEINGETLSKGSAAHKAAVVGDTVGDPFKDTSGPSLNILIKLMSVVSLVIAPLIA
;
A
#
# COMPACT_ATOMS: atom_id res chain seq x y z
N ILE A 1 1.62 -25.96 23.41
CA ILE A 1 2.77 -25.36 22.68
C ILE A 1 4.06 -26.18 22.75
N SER A 2 4.23 -27.04 23.77
CA SER A 2 5.47 -27.82 23.99
C SER A 2 5.71 -28.93 22.97
N ASN A 3 4.70 -29.29 22.15
CA ASN A 3 4.88 -30.15 21.00
C ASN A 3 5.70 -29.42 19.92
N ALA A 4 6.79 -30.04 19.47
CA ALA A 4 7.73 -29.45 18.52
C ALA A 4 7.05 -29.07 17.19
N TRP A 5 6.11 -29.88 16.70
CA TRP A 5 5.40 -29.62 15.44
C TRP A 5 4.45 -28.43 15.56
N VAL A 6 3.75 -28.30 16.68
CA VAL A 6 2.91 -27.13 16.97
C VAL A 6 3.76 -25.86 17.07
N MET A 7 4.93 -25.93 17.71
CA MET A 7 5.85 -24.81 17.82
C MET A 7 6.46 -24.41 16.47
N ALA A 8 6.83 -25.39 15.64
CA ALA A 8 7.29 -25.14 14.29
C ALA A 8 6.20 -24.46 13.45
N GLY A 9 4.96 -24.96 13.51
CA GLY A 9 3.79 -24.32 12.89
C GLY A 9 3.64 -22.88 13.36
N LEU A 10 3.71 -22.62 14.67
CA LEU A 10 3.62 -21.28 15.26
C LEU A 10 4.64 -20.30 14.68
N PHE A 11 5.92 -20.68 14.63
CA PHE A 11 6.96 -19.81 14.09
C PHE A 11 6.79 -19.56 12.59
N VAL A 12 6.48 -20.61 11.82
CA VAL A 12 6.21 -20.47 10.38
C VAL A 12 5.00 -19.54 10.16
N GLY A 13 3.92 -19.75 10.91
CA GLY A 13 2.74 -18.91 10.87
C GLY A 13 3.03 -17.46 11.21
N GLY A 14 3.87 -17.21 12.22
CA GLY A 14 4.28 -15.86 12.60
C GLY A 14 5.05 -15.10 11.52
N MET A 15 5.75 -15.80 10.62
CA MET A 15 6.47 -15.18 9.50
C MET A 15 5.56 -14.81 8.32
N LEU A 16 4.41 -15.50 8.15
CA LEU A 16 3.54 -15.30 6.99
C LEU A 16 2.98 -13.88 6.85
N PRO A 17 2.54 -13.19 7.93
CA PRO A 17 2.15 -11.78 7.83
C PRO A 17 3.25 -10.86 7.28
N PHE A 18 4.51 -11.11 7.66
CA PHE A 18 5.63 -10.32 7.17
C PHE A 18 5.91 -10.60 5.70
N LEU A 19 5.88 -11.86 5.30
CA LEU A 19 6.03 -12.27 3.90
C LEU A 19 4.91 -11.68 3.03
N PHE A 20 3.66 -11.83 3.45
CA PHE A 20 2.50 -11.26 2.76
C PHE A 20 2.62 -9.75 2.61
N SER A 21 2.99 -9.05 3.69
CA SER A 21 3.18 -7.59 3.68
C SER A 21 4.30 -7.19 2.72
N SER A 22 5.43 -7.90 2.73
CA SER A 22 6.56 -7.63 1.83
C SER A 22 6.15 -7.77 0.36
N MET A 23 5.38 -8.81 0.02
CA MET A 23 4.88 -9.02 -1.33
C MET A 23 3.92 -7.91 -1.76
N ALA A 24 2.97 -7.54 -0.90
CA ALA A 24 2.01 -6.47 -1.16
C ALA A 24 2.70 -5.12 -1.34
N MET A 25 3.60 -4.75 -0.44
CA MET A 25 4.34 -3.48 -0.51
C MET A 25 5.28 -3.44 -1.73
N GLY A 26 5.96 -4.55 -2.03
CA GLY A 26 6.81 -4.65 -3.21
C GLY A 26 6.03 -4.51 -4.52
N ALA A 27 4.81 -5.06 -4.58
CA ALA A 27 3.90 -4.90 -5.71
C ALA A 27 3.47 -3.43 -5.90
N VAL A 28 3.06 -2.76 -4.82
CA VAL A 28 2.70 -1.34 -4.86
C VAL A 28 3.90 -0.49 -5.29
N GLY A 29 5.10 -0.78 -4.78
CA GLY A 29 6.33 -0.07 -5.17
C GLY A 29 6.64 -0.18 -6.67
N ARG A 30 6.48 -1.37 -7.25
CA ARG A 30 6.65 -1.56 -8.71
C ARG A 30 5.61 -0.79 -9.52
N ALA A 31 4.33 -0.88 -9.13
CA ALA A 31 3.25 -0.17 -9.81
C ALA A 31 3.41 1.36 -9.70
N ALA A 32 3.82 1.86 -8.54
CA ALA A 32 4.10 3.28 -8.30
C ALA A 32 5.27 3.78 -9.15
N MET A 33 6.35 3.01 -9.28
CA MET A 33 7.48 3.39 -10.15
C MET A 33 7.06 3.46 -11.62
N ALA A 34 6.31 2.48 -12.12
CA ALA A 34 5.77 2.52 -13.47
C ALA A 34 4.84 3.73 -13.70
N MET A 35 4.01 4.06 -12.70
CA MET A 35 3.15 5.26 -12.73
C MET A 35 3.99 6.55 -12.78
N ILE A 36 5.04 6.65 -11.96
CA ILE A 36 5.93 7.83 -11.94
C ILE A 36 6.63 8.00 -13.29
N GLU A 37 7.14 6.91 -13.86
CA GLU A 37 7.79 6.95 -15.18
C GLU A 37 6.82 7.40 -16.27
N GLU A 38 5.58 6.92 -16.25
CA GLU A 38 4.56 7.31 -17.20
C GLU A 38 4.14 8.78 -17.04
N VAL A 39 3.92 9.26 -15.81
CA VAL A 39 3.61 10.68 -15.55
C VAL A 39 4.78 11.56 -16.00
N ARG A 40 6.02 11.19 -15.68
CA ARG A 40 7.22 11.91 -16.14
C ARG A 40 7.33 11.94 -17.67
N ARG A 41 6.97 10.84 -18.34
CA ARG A 41 6.93 10.76 -19.80
C ARG A 41 5.91 11.76 -20.35
N GLN A 42 4.69 11.79 -19.82
CA GLN A 42 3.64 12.72 -20.25
C GLN A 42 4.09 14.19 -20.11
N PHE A 43 4.65 14.57 -18.96
CA PHE A 43 5.15 15.94 -18.76
C PHE A 43 6.37 16.30 -19.62
N ARG A 44 7.13 15.32 -20.11
CA ARG A 44 8.29 15.55 -21.00
C ARG A 44 7.90 15.62 -22.47
N GLU A 45 6.95 14.78 -22.89
CA GLU A 45 6.64 14.54 -24.30
C GLU A 45 5.40 15.30 -24.79
N ILE A 46 4.44 15.63 -23.91
CA ILE A 46 3.22 16.36 -24.28
C ILE A 46 3.48 17.86 -24.09
N PRO A 47 3.56 18.66 -25.18
CA PRO A 47 3.93 20.07 -25.09
C PRO A 47 2.97 20.90 -24.21
N GLU A 48 1.68 20.60 -24.25
CA GLU A 48 0.65 21.30 -23.47
C GLU A 48 0.84 21.08 -21.97
N LEU A 49 1.12 19.83 -21.54
CA LEU A 49 1.42 19.52 -20.14
C LEU A 49 2.72 20.15 -19.67
N LYS A 50 3.74 20.17 -20.53
CA LYS A 50 5.01 20.84 -20.23
C LYS A 50 4.82 22.34 -20.01
N LYS A 51 4.06 22.99 -20.88
CA LYS A 51 3.71 24.42 -20.75
C LYS A 51 2.93 24.69 -19.47
N ALA A 52 1.95 23.84 -19.15
CA ALA A 52 1.20 23.96 -17.90
C ALA A 52 2.10 23.78 -16.66
N LEU A 53 3.08 22.87 -16.71
CA LEU A 53 4.06 22.70 -15.64
C LEU A 53 4.97 23.92 -15.48
N GLU A 54 5.43 24.52 -16.59
CA GLU A 54 6.23 25.75 -16.57
C GLU A 54 5.43 26.93 -15.99
N LEU A 55 4.15 27.05 -16.38
CA LEU A 55 3.22 28.05 -15.83
C LEU A 55 3.08 27.92 -14.31
N MET A 56 2.83 26.69 -13.82
CA MET A 56 2.71 26.40 -12.38
C MET A 56 3.99 26.68 -11.57
N GLN A 57 5.16 26.72 -12.22
CA GLN A 57 6.42 27.07 -11.56
C GLN A 57 6.67 28.58 -11.52
N LEU A 58 6.08 29.33 -12.45
CA LEU A 58 6.29 30.76 -12.62
C LEU A 58 5.28 31.62 -11.86
N LYS A 59 4.01 31.20 -11.83
CA LYS A 59 2.91 31.95 -11.22
C LYS A 59 2.12 31.07 -10.26
N ASP A 60 1.80 31.61 -9.09
CA ASP A 60 0.80 31.01 -8.21
C ASP A 60 -0.58 31.06 -8.90
N GLU A 61 -1.44 30.08 -8.63
CA GLU A 61 -2.79 29.96 -9.23
C GLU A 61 -3.65 31.22 -9.05
N LYS A 62 -3.48 31.92 -7.92
CA LYS A 62 -4.16 33.18 -7.61
C LYS A 62 -3.82 34.32 -8.58
N ASP A 63 -2.66 34.24 -9.24
CA ASP A 63 -2.09 35.28 -10.11
C ASP A 63 -2.28 34.93 -11.60
N TRP A 64 -3.03 33.87 -11.92
CA TRP A 64 -3.29 33.45 -13.30
C TRP A 64 -4.28 34.37 -14.01
N ASP A 65 -3.92 34.80 -15.21
CA ASP A 65 -4.83 35.51 -16.13
C ASP A 65 -5.76 34.53 -16.87
N GLU A 66 -6.67 35.06 -17.70
CA GLU A 66 -7.61 34.22 -18.46
C GLU A 66 -6.90 33.29 -19.46
N ASP A 67 -5.77 33.74 -20.02
CA ASP A 67 -4.98 32.97 -20.99
C ASP A 67 -4.22 31.83 -20.31
N ASP A 68 -3.66 32.07 -19.12
CA ASP A 68 -3.01 31.08 -18.26
C ASP A 68 -3.99 29.95 -17.89
N ARG A 69 -5.22 30.31 -17.50
CA ARG A 69 -6.29 29.36 -17.17
C ARG A 69 -6.70 28.54 -18.40
N ALA A 70 -6.87 29.18 -19.55
CA ALA A 70 -7.20 28.49 -20.79
C ALA A 70 -6.09 27.50 -21.20
N ALA A 71 -4.82 27.89 -21.06
CA ALA A 71 -3.69 27.01 -21.33
C ALA A 71 -3.67 25.79 -20.39
N TYR A 72 -3.96 25.98 -19.10
CA TYR A 72 -4.08 24.91 -18.12
C TYR A 72 -5.23 23.95 -18.44
N GLU A 73 -6.42 24.47 -18.77
CA GLU A 73 -7.57 23.63 -19.16
C GLU A 73 -7.31 22.80 -20.42
N ILE A 74 -6.65 23.38 -21.42
CA ILE A 74 -6.24 22.66 -22.62
C ILE A 74 -5.29 21.52 -22.24
N ALA A 75 -4.33 21.77 -21.35
CA ALA A 75 -3.37 20.77 -20.90
C ALA A 75 -4.06 19.61 -20.16
N LEU A 76 -5.05 19.88 -19.32
CA LEU A 76 -5.87 18.84 -18.67
C LEU A 76 -6.54 17.92 -19.70
N GLY A 77 -7.06 18.48 -20.79
CA GLY A 77 -7.69 17.70 -21.87
C GLY A 77 -6.70 16.85 -22.68
N LYS A 78 -5.39 17.09 -22.57
CA LYS A 78 -4.32 16.34 -23.24
C LYS A 78 -3.69 15.25 -22.38
N ALA A 79 -4.01 15.20 -21.08
CA ALA A 79 -3.48 14.19 -20.19
C ALA A 79 -3.97 12.78 -20.56
N GLU A 80 -3.04 11.82 -20.67
CA GLU A 80 -3.36 10.44 -21.04
C GLU A 80 -3.73 9.63 -19.79
N HIS A 81 -4.86 9.95 -19.17
CA HIS A 81 -5.33 9.27 -17.96
C HIS A 81 -5.54 7.77 -18.15
N GLY A 82 -6.00 7.35 -19.35
CA GLY A 82 -6.26 5.94 -19.66
C GLY A 82 -5.02 5.06 -19.51
N ARG A 83 -3.83 5.59 -19.80
CA ARG A 83 -2.57 4.85 -19.68
C ARG A 83 -2.18 4.63 -18.22
N CYS A 84 -2.38 5.64 -17.37
CA CYS A 84 -2.22 5.50 -15.92
C CYS A 84 -3.19 4.45 -15.34
N VAL A 85 -4.45 4.46 -15.79
CA VAL A 85 -5.46 3.46 -15.39
C VAL A 85 -5.06 2.05 -15.83
N GLU A 86 -4.54 1.89 -17.04
CA GLU A 86 -4.09 0.60 -17.54
C GLU A 86 -2.91 0.03 -16.72
N ILE A 87 -1.91 0.86 -16.41
CA ILE A 87 -0.75 0.47 -15.60
C ILE A 87 -1.18 -0.01 -14.21
N SER A 88 -2.04 0.74 -13.53
CA SER A 88 -2.51 0.37 -12.19
C SER A 88 -3.38 -0.89 -12.24
N THR A 89 -4.27 -1.01 -13.23
CA THR A 89 -5.16 -2.18 -13.40
C THR A 89 -4.37 -3.46 -13.68
N GLN A 90 -3.47 -3.43 -14.66
CA GLN A 90 -2.69 -4.61 -15.04
C GLN A 90 -1.77 -5.05 -13.89
N SER A 91 -1.14 -4.08 -13.21
CA SER A 91 -0.27 -4.37 -12.07
C SER A 91 -1.06 -4.98 -10.92
N ALA A 92 -2.20 -4.38 -10.56
CA ALA A 92 -3.06 -4.89 -9.49
C ALA A 92 -3.50 -6.34 -9.76
N ILE A 93 -3.97 -6.63 -10.98
CA ILE A 93 -4.43 -7.98 -11.35
C ILE A 93 -3.30 -9.00 -11.28
N LYS A 94 -2.12 -8.67 -11.79
CA LYS A 94 -0.99 -9.59 -11.81
C LYS A 94 -0.43 -9.85 -10.41
N GLU A 95 -0.30 -8.80 -9.61
CA GLU A 95 0.40 -8.86 -8.33
C GLU A 95 -0.48 -9.43 -7.20
N MET A 96 -1.82 -9.35 -7.29
CA MET A 96 -2.72 -9.92 -6.27
C MET A 96 -2.76 -11.45 -6.26
N VAL A 97 -2.33 -12.11 -7.35
CA VAL A 97 -2.38 -13.57 -7.49
C VAL A 97 -1.50 -14.25 -6.44
N MET A 98 -0.27 -13.75 -6.27
CA MET A 98 0.71 -14.42 -5.42
C MET A 98 0.35 -14.37 -3.91
N PRO A 99 -0.02 -13.21 -3.32
CA PRO A 99 -0.51 -13.17 -1.94
C PRO A 99 -1.78 -13.98 -1.72
N GLY A 100 -2.70 -13.99 -2.69
CA GLY A 100 -3.92 -14.80 -2.63
C GLY A 100 -3.63 -16.30 -2.64
N LEU A 101 -2.72 -16.75 -3.53
CA LEU A 101 -2.29 -18.13 -3.60
C LEU A 101 -1.59 -18.57 -2.31
N LEU A 102 -0.72 -17.73 -1.74
CA LEU A 102 -0.08 -17.98 -0.45
C LEU A 102 -1.11 -18.27 0.64
N ALA A 103 -2.15 -17.43 0.74
CA ALA A 103 -3.18 -17.53 1.76
C ALA A 103 -4.03 -18.82 1.65
N VAL A 104 -4.35 -19.26 0.43
CA VAL A 104 -5.19 -20.44 0.19
C VAL A 104 -4.37 -21.74 0.24
N SER A 105 -3.17 -21.74 -0.36
CA SER A 105 -2.36 -22.95 -0.46
C SER A 105 -1.69 -23.34 0.85
N THR A 106 -1.27 -22.37 1.68
CA THR A 106 -0.52 -22.65 2.90
C THR A 106 -1.27 -23.55 3.88
N PRO A 107 -2.55 -23.28 4.24
CA PRO A 107 -3.31 -24.15 5.12
C PRO A 107 -3.51 -25.56 4.56
N VAL A 108 -3.73 -25.67 3.24
CA VAL A 108 -3.93 -26.96 2.54
C VAL A 108 -2.64 -27.79 2.61
N ILE A 109 -1.51 -27.20 2.23
CA ILE A 109 -0.21 -27.88 2.24
C ILE A 109 0.14 -28.30 3.67
N VAL A 110 0.00 -27.40 4.64
CA VAL A 110 0.36 -27.71 6.03
C VAL A 110 -0.58 -28.73 6.66
N GLY A 111 -1.88 -28.63 6.40
CA GLY A 111 -2.88 -29.58 6.89
C GLY A 111 -2.67 -31.00 6.39
N PHE A 112 -2.46 -31.19 5.08
CA PHE A 112 -2.32 -32.54 4.50
C PHE A 112 -0.94 -33.17 4.72
N ILE A 113 0.14 -32.36 4.83
CA ILE A 113 1.50 -32.89 4.99
C ILE A 113 1.89 -33.05 6.47
N PHE A 114 1.52 -32.09 7.32
CA PHE A 114 1.99 -32.03 8.72
C PHE A 114 0.86 -32.21 9.75
N GLY A 115 -0.39 -32.36 9.31
CA GLY A 115 -1.54 -32.66 10.15
C GLY A 115 -2.16 -31.45 10.86
N ALA A 116 -3.31 -31.72 11.50
CA ALA A 116 -4.14 -30.71 12.14
C ALA A 116 -3.45 -29.97 13.31
N GLU A 117 -2.59 -30.66 14.08
CA GLU A 117 -1.87 -30.03 15.20
C GLU A 117 -0.92 -28.93 14.74
N THR A 118 -0.12 -29.21 13.70
CA THR A 118 0.82 -28.25 13.10
C THR A 118 0.08 -27.07 12.49
N LEU A 119 -1.05 -27.35 11.80
CA LEU A 119 -1.92 -26.32 11.23
C LEU A 119 -2.49 -25.40 12.30
N GLY A 120 -2.91 -25.95 13.45
CA GLY A 120 -3.37 -25.17 14.59
C GLY A 120 -2.29 -24.23 15.14
N GLY A 121 -1.04 -24.72 15.23
CA GLY A 121 0.12 -23.88 15.57
C GLY A 121 0.31 -22.73 14.57
N LEU A 122 0.25 -23.04 13.27
CA LEU A 122 0.36 -22.06 12.21
C LEU A 122 -0.70 -20.96 12.28
N LEU A 123 -1.97 -21.33 12.46
CA LEU A 123 -3.05 -20.36 12.60
C LEU A 123 -2.87 -19.44 13.81
N ALA A 124 -2.40 -20.00 14.94
CA ALA A 124 -2.08 -19.19 16.12
C ALA A 124 -0.98 -18.15 15.83
N GLY A 125 0.07 -18.56 15.11
CA GLY A 125 1.19 -17.69 14.74
C GLY A 125 0.75 -16.58 13.78
N VAL A 126 0.03 -16.94 12.72
CA VAL A 126 -0.54 -15.99 11.75
C VAL A 126 -1.42 -14.97 12.44
N THR A 127 -2.25 -15.40 13.39
CA THR A 127 -3.18 -14.52 14.10
C THR A 127 -2.44 -13.53 15.00
N VAL A 128 -1.56 -14.00 15.87
CA VAL A 128 -0.88 -13.13 16.85
C VAL A 128 0.03 -12.13 16.15
N CYS A 129 0.85 -12.57 15.20
CA CYS A 129 1.74 -11.67 14.46
C CYS A 129 0.95 -10.79 13.48
N GLY A 130 -0.06 -11.33 12.81
CA GLY A 130 -0.84 -10.62 11.80
C GLY A 130 -1.67 -9.49 12.38
N VAL A 131 -2.30 -9.69 13.55
CA VAL A 131 -3.07 -8.63 14.20
C VAL A 131 -2.17 -7.46 14.61
N LEU A 132 -1.02 -7.74 15.24
CA LEU A 132 -0.08 -6.69 15.65
C LEU A 132 0.44 -5.92 14.44
N MET A 133 0.79 -6.62 13.37
CA MET A 133 1.30 -6.02 12.14
C MET A 133 0.22 -5.19 11.42
N ALA A 134 -1.02 -5.69 11.35
CA ALA A 134 -2.14 -4.96 10.75
C ALA A 134 -2.41 -3.63 11.47
N ILE A 135 -2.48 -3.66 12.81
CA ILE A 135 -2.69 -2.46 13.63
C ILE A 135 -1.54 -1.48 13.45
N PHE A 136 -0.29 -1.96 13.51
CA PHE A 136 0.89 -1.14 13.31
C PHE A 136 0.86 -0.42 11.96
N GLN A 137 0.66 -1.16 10.87
CA GLN A 137 0.69 -0.59 9.53
C GLN A 137 -0.45 0.41 9.29
N SER A 138 -1.67 0.07 9.66
CA SER A 138 -2.82 0.96 9.51
C SER A 138 -2.67 2.24 10.34
N ASN A 139 -2.22 2.14 11.59
CA ASN A 139 -2.06 3.31 12.45
C ASN A 139 -0.88 4.18 12.04
N SER A 140 0.27 3.59 11.69
CA SER A 140 1.44 4.35 11.24
C SER A 140 1.17 5.10 9.93
N GLY A 141 0.54 4.45 8.95
CA GLY A 141 0.18 5.13 7.70
C GLY A 141 -0.87 6.22 7.92
N GLY A 142 -1.88 5.98 8.77
CA GLY A 142 -2.87 7.02 9.12
C GLY A 142 -2.27 8.20 9.88
N ALA A 143 -1.29 7.95 10.75
CA ALA A 143 -0.57 9.01 11.46
C ALA A 143 0.25 9.89 10.50
N TRP A 144 0.93 9.30 9.51
CA TRP A 144 1.67 10.08 8.50
C TRP A 144 0.75 10.92 7.60
N ASP A 145 -0.38 10.39 7.16
CA ASP A 145 -1.36 11.16 6.37
C ASP A 145 -1.91 12.35 7.18
N ASN A 146 -2.29 12.10 8.44
CA ASN A 146 -2.81 13.15 9.31
C ASN A 146 -1.74 14.20 9.62
N ALA A 147 -0.49 13.81 9.85
CA ALA A 147 0.61 14.74 10.06
C ALA A 147 0.85 15.63 8.82
N LYS A 148 0.76 15.06 7.61
CA LYS A 148 0.84 15.83 6.36
C LYS A 148 -0.32 16.84 6.27
N LYS A 149 -1.56 16.39 6.49
CA LYS A 149 -2.76 17.26 6.46
C LYS A 149 -2.68 18.41 7.47
N MET A 150 -2.20 18.15 8.69
CA MET A 150 -2.00 19.20 9.70
C MET A 150 -1.02 20.29 9.22
N ILE A 151 0.03 19.93 8.49
CA ILE A 151 0.99 20.90 7.93
C ILE A 151 0.38 21.63 6.72
N GLU A 152 -0.45 20.95 5.91
CA GLU A 152 -1.17 21.56 4.78
C GLU A 152 -2.20 22.61 5.24
N GLU A 153 -2.85 22.38 6.39
CA GLU A 153 -3.81 23.31 7.02
C GLU A 153 -3.15 24.52 7.70
N GLY A 154 -1.82 24.47 7.92
CA GLY A 154 -1.07 25.52 8.59
C GLY A 154 -1.07 25.34 10.12
N VAL A 155 -0.01 24.73 10.65
CA VAL A 155 0.13 24.47 12.09
C VAL A 155 1.30 25.27 12.67
N GLU A 156 1.11 25.89 13.82
CA GLU A 156 2.19 26.50 14.59
C GLU A 156 2.77 25.49 15.58
N ILE A 157 4.05 25.19 15.45
CA ILE A 157 4.78 24.32 16.35
C ILE A 157 6.02 25.07 16.82
N ASN A 158 6.19 25.21 18.14
CA ASN A 158 7.34 25.89 18.76
C ASN A 158 7.58 27.33 18.26
N GLY A 159 6.52 28.04 17.86
CA GLY A 159 6.61 29.41 17.35
C GLY A 159 6.98 29.51 15.86
N GLU A 160 7.12 28.39 15.16
CA GLU A 160 7.26 28.36 13.70
C GLU A 160 5.96 27.90 13.04
N THR A 161 5.45 28.69 12.09
CA THR A 161 4.30 28.31 11.28
C THR A 161 4.76 27.37 10.16
N LEU A 162 4.39 26.10 10.25
CA LEU A 162 4.62 25.13 9.19
C LEU A 162 3.48 25.21 8.17
N SER A 163 3.83 25.44 6.92
CA SER A 163 2.89 25.58 5.81
C SER A 163 3.29 24.72 4.61
N LYS A 164 2.37 24.63 3.64
CA LYS A 164 2.58 23.93 2.38
C LYS A 164 3.84 24.43 1.67
N GLY A 165 4.68 23.50 1.22
CA GLY A 165 5.93 23.80 0.52
C GLY A 165 7.17 23.95 1.42
N SER A 166 6.99 24.03 2.75
CA SER A 166 8.09 23.99 3.72
C SER A 166 8.88 22.67 3.66
N ALA A 167 10.09 22.66 4.23
CA ALA A 167 10.89 21.43 4.33
C ALA A 167 10.17 20.34 5.15
N ALA A 168 9.48 20.74 6.22
CA ALA A 168 8.66 19.84 7.04
C ALA A 168 7.50 19.25 6.24
N HIS A 169 6.81 20.05 5.42
CA HIS A 169 5.76 19.57 4.52
C HIS A 169 6.29 18.51 3.55
N LYS A 170 7.44 18.76 2.90
CA LYS A 170 8.06 17.77 2.00
C LYS A 170 8.42 16.48 2.72
N ALA A 171 8.93 16.55 3.95
CA ALA A 171 9.23 15.36 4.75
C ALA A 171 7.95 14.58 5.13
N ALA A 172 6.86 15.28 5.48
CA ALA A 172 5.58 14.66 5.77
C ALA A 172 4.95 14.00 4.54
N VAL A 173 5.07 14.61 3.36
CA VAL A 173 4.66 13.99 2.08
C VAL A 173 5.44 12.69 1.84
N VAL A 174 6.75 12.66 2.08
CA VAL A 174 7.54 11.41 1.98
C VAL A 174 7.01 10.36 2.97
N GLY A 175 6.74 10.74 4.22
CA GLY A 175 6.15 9.84 5.22
C GLY A 175 4.81 9.26 4.78
N ASP A 176 3.92 10.08 4.23
CA ASP A 176 2.61 9.64 3.74
C ASP A 176 2.75 8.66 2.56
N THR A 177 3.63 8.95 1.60
CA THR A 177 3.87 8.02 0.47
C THR A 177 4.45 6.67 0.90
N VAL A 178 5.18 6.62 2.02
CA VAL A 178 5.61 5.36 2.65
C VAL A 178 4.46 4.68 3.40
N GLY A 179 3.55 5.48 3.96
CA GLY A 179 2.36 5.05 4.68
C GLY A 179 1.21 4.54 3.81
N ASP A 180 1.12 4.95 2.54
CA ASP A 180 0.04 4.55 1.62
C ASP A 180 -0.03 3.03 1.42
N PRO A 181 1.07 2.31 1.08
CA PRO A 181 1.04 0.86 0.99
C PRO A 181 0.71 0.19 2.33
N PHE A 182 1.09 0.81 3.45
CA PHE A 182 0.84 0.28 4.79
C PHE A 182 -0.65 0.32 5.14
N LYS A 183 -1.29 1.49 4.99
CA LYS A 183 -2.67 1.71 5.45
C LYS A 183 -3.73 1.28 4.44
N ASP A 184 -3.42 1.30 3.15
CA ASP A 184 -4.40 1.04 2.09
C ASP A 184 -4.23 -0.31 1.38
N THR A 185 -3.07 -0.97 1.55
CA THR A 185 -2.81 -2.26 0.91
C THR A 185 -2.52 -3.36 1.92
N SER A 186 -1.36 -3.35 2.58
CA SER A 186 -0.93 -4.48 3.40
C SER A 186 -1.70 -4.59 4.71
N GLY A 187 -1.84 -3.51 5.47
CA GLY A 187 -2.46 -3.50 6.80
C GLY A 187 -3.88 -4.06 6.81
N PRO A 188 -4.82 -3.52 6.01
CA PRO A 188 -6.18 -4.06 5.92
C PRO A 188 -6.21 -5.49 5.38
N SER A 189 -5.33 -5.83 4.44
CA SER A 189 -5.29 -7.17 3.81
C SER A 189 -4.83 -8.27 4.76
N LEU A 190 -4.03 -7.95 5.79
CA LEU A 190 -3.61 -8.91 6.81
C LEU A 190 -4.80 -9.47 7.62
N ASN A 191 -5.85 -8.66 7.84
CA ASN A 191 -7.08 -9.15 8.47
C ASN A 191 -7.79 -10.20 7.59
N ILE A 192 -7.78 -9.99 6.26
CA ILE A 192 -8.35 -10.93 5.29
C ILE A 192 -7.49 -12.20 5.25
N LEU A 193 -6.16 -12.09 5.25
CA LEU A 193 -5.23 -13.23 5.30
C LEU A 193 -5.57 -14.16 6.49
N ILE A 194 -5.68 -13.61 7.70
CA ILE A 194 -5.98 -14.38 8.91
C ILE A 194 -7.32 -15.11 8.78
N LYS A 195 -8.37 -14.40 8.36
CA LYS A 195 -9.73 -14.97 8.23
C LYS A 195 -9.79 -16.02 7.14
N LEU A 196 -9.21 -15.75 5.98
CA LEU A 196 -9.20 -16.68 4.85
C LEU A 196 -8.46 -17.97 5.21
N MET A 197 -7.28 -17.87 5.82
CA MET A 197 -6.53 -19.04 6.26
C MET A 197 -7.30 -19.87 7.29
N SER A 198 -7.99 -19.20 8.22
CA SER A 198 -8.82 -19.87 9.23
C SER A 198 -10.02 -20.58 8.60
N VAL A 199 -10.71 -19.94 7.66
CA VAL A 199 -11.86 -20.53 6.94
C VAL A 199 -11.42 -21.72 6.09
N VAL A 200 -10.34 -21.58 5.32
CA VAL A 200 -9.79 -22.70 4.52
C VAL A 200 -9.41 -23.87 5.43
N SER A 201 -8.75 -23.61 6.55
CA SER A 201 -8.38 -24.64 7.54
C SER A 201 -9.60 -25.36 8.10
N LEU A 202 -10.66 -24.61 8.41
CA LEU A 202 -11.91 -25.18 8.92
C LEU A 202 -12.59 -26.07 7.87
N VAL A 203 -12.58 -25.66 6.60
CA VAL A 203 -13.17 -26.44 5.49
C VAL A 203 -12.43 -27.76 5.28
N ILE A 204 -11.11 -27.78 5.40
CA ILE A 204 -10.31 -29.01 5.23
C ILE A 204 -10.23 -29.86 6.50
N ALA A 205 -10.62 -29.33 7.67
CA ALA A 205 -10.48 -30.02 8.96
C ALA A 205 -11.04 -31.46 8.97
N PRO A 206 -12.25 -31.75 8.42
CA PRO A 206 -12.77 -33.12 8.38
C PRO A 206 -11.98 -34.11 7.51
N LEU A 207 -11.08 -33.60 6.65
CA LEU A 207 -10.27 -34.42 5.74
C LEU A 207 -8.90 -34.76 6.33
N ILE A 208 -8.50 -34.08 7.41
CA ILE A 208 -7.16 -34.19 8.03
C ILE A 208 -7.22 -34.63 9.51
N ALA A 209 -8.43 -34.83 10.05
CA ALA A 209 -8.71 -35.23 11.42
C ALA A 209 -9.16 -36.69 11.49
#